data_AF-A0A7S0NEC7-F1
#
_entry.id   AF-A0A7S0NEC7-F1
#
_cell.length_a   1.000
_cell.length_b   1.000
_cell.length_c   1.000
_cell.angle_alpha   90.00
_cell.angle_beta   90.00
_cell.angle_gamma   90.00
#
_symmetry.space_group_name_H-M   'P 1'
#
loop_
_entity.id
_entity.type
_entity.pdbx_description
1 polymer ?
#
loop_
_entity_poly.entity_id
_entity_poly.type
_entity_poly.pdbx_seq_one_letter_code
_entity_poly.pdbx_strand_id
1 'polypeptide(L)'
;DGNEISSRIFEFVDSFDKQLEQLGDEQVSKYVTSLIEKKLETDKKLADEVLGHWDEIATSQYNFARYEEEAEALRQVDKRLLLKVWSSVVKTGGEQRRPITSEVYSQLLPNTPQLLAKEPADGSRVILDPEKFRKELNKVARRPAKELRLEAS
;
A
#
# COMPACT_ATOMS: atom_id res chain seq x y z
N ASP A 1 12.01 -2.88 -21.78
CA ASP A 1 12.53 -1.65 -21.13
C ASP A 1 11.73 -1.46 -19.84
N GLY A 2 12.34 -1.09 -18.72
CA GLY A 2 11.63 -0.94 -17.44
C GLY A 2 10.56 0.15 -17.50
N ASN A 3 10.86 1.23 -18.23
CA ASN A 3 9.92 2.31 -18.51
C ASN A 3 8.63 1.83 -19.19
N GLU A 4 8.71 0.85 -20.09
CA GLU A 4 7.53 0.32 -20.78
C GLU A 4 6.59 -0.41 -19.82
N ILE A 5 7.16 -1.15 -18.85
CA ILE A 5 6.38 -1.86 -17.84
C ILE A 5 5.68 -0.86 -16.92
N SER A 6 6.42 0.13 -16.42
CA SER A 6 5.88 1.21 -15.58
C SER A 6 4.73 1.94 -16.28
N SER A 7 4.89 2.31 -17.56
CA SER A 7 3.84 2.95 -18.35
C SER A 7 2.59 2.09 -18.49
N ARG A 8 2.74 0.79 -18.82
CA ARG A 8 1.58 -0.12 -18.92
C ARG A 8 0.85 -0.32 -17.59
N ILE A 9 1.57 -0.32 -16.47
CA ILE A 9 0.96 -0.36 -15.13
C ILE A 9 0.11 0.88 -14.89
N PHE A 10 0.62 2.06 -15.23
CA PHE A 10 -0.13 3.31 -15.05
C PHE A 10 -1.32 3.42 -16.01
N GLU A 11 -1.19 2.98 -17.26
CA GLU A 11 -2.31 2.87 -18.20
C GLU A 11 -3.40 1.92 -17.67
N PHE A 12 -3.00 0.78 -17.10
CA PHE A 12 -3.94 -0.15 -16.46
C PHE A 12 -4.67 0.52 -15.30
N VAL A 13 -3.95 1.20 -14.40
CA VAL A 13 -4.54 1.95 -13.29
C VAL A 13 -5.57 2.94 -13.82
N ASP A 14 -5.22 3.76 -14.81
CA ASP A 14 -6.14 4.77 -15.35
C ASP A 14 -7.35 4.16 -16.06
N SER A 15 -7.20 2.96 -16.65
CA SER A 15 -8.33 2.23 -17.26
C SER A 15 -9.32 1.65 -16.24
N PHE A 16 -8.88 1.47 -14.98
CA PHE A 16 -9.64 0.77 -13.94
C PHE A 16 -10.76 1.63 -13.34
N ASP A 17 -10.75 2.95 -13.56
CA ASP A 17 -11.80 3.89 -13.15
C ASP A 17 -13.20 3.37 -13.49
N LYS A 18 -13.38 2.93 -14.74
CA LYS A 18 -14.66 2.45 -15.26
C LYS A 18 -15.15 1.22 -14.50
N GLN A 19 -14.23 0.34 -14.09
CA GLN A 19 -14.59 -0.86 -13.35
C GLN A 19 -15.07 -0.49 -11.94
N LEU A 20 -14.41 0.46 -11.27
CA LEU A 20 -14.84 0.93 -9.94
C LEU A 20 -16.18 1.68 -9.99
N GLU A 21 -16.42 2.48 -11.02
CA GLU A 21 -17.70 3.16 -11.22
C GLU A 21 -18.85 2.17 -11.43
N GLN A 22 -18.58 1.05 -12.11
CA GLN A 22 -19.56 -0.01 -12.37
C GLN A 22 -19.85 -0.92 -11.17
N LEU A 23 -19.01 -0.91 -10.12
CA LEU A 23 -19.27 -1.69 -8.91
C LEU A 23 -20.56 -1.22 -8.23
N GLY A 24 -21.54 -2.10 -8.08
CA GLY A 24 -22.74 -1.82 -7.28
C GLY A 24 -22.43 -1.82 -5.78
N ASP A 25 -23.25 -1.12 -4.99
CA ASP A 25 -23.09 -1.04 -3.53
C ASP A 25 -23.15 -2.42 -2.86
N GLU A 26 -24.00 -3.32 -3.37
CA GLU A 26 -24.07 -4.70 -2.90
C GLU A 26 -22.75 -5.45 -3.12
N GLN A 27 -22.08 -5.22 -4.26
CA GLN A 27 -20.81 -5.87 -4.57
C GLN A 27 -19.69 -5.35 -3.68
N VAL A 28 -19.66 -4.04 -3.41
CA VAL A 28 -18.73 -3.43 -2.44
C VAL A 28 -18.97 -4.02 -1.05
N SER A 29 -20.22 -4.12 -0.61
CA SER A 29 -20.60 -4.72 0.68
C SER A 29 -20.14 -6.18 0.80
N LYS A 30 -20.27 -6.97 -0.27
CA LYS A 30 -19.73 -8.34 -0.31
C LYS A 30 -18.22 -8.37 -0.14
N TYR A 31 -17.47 -7.52 -0.85
CA TYR A 31 -16.01 -7.45 -0.70
C TYR A 31 -15.59 -7.02 0.69
N VAL A 32 -16.25 -6.02 1.27
CA VAL A 32 -16.01 -5.57 2.65
C VAL A 32 -16.27 -6.71 3.64
N THR A 33 -17.39 -7.42 3.50
CA THR A 33 -17.73 -8.57 4.35
C THR A 33 -16.67 -9.67 4.27
N SER A 34 -16.25 -10.07 3.07
CA SER A 34 -15.21 -11.08 2.90
C SER A 34 -13.85 -10.65 3.46
N LEU A 35 -13.50 -9.35 3.38
CA LEU A 35 -12.28 -8.83 3.98
C LEU A 35 -12.35 -8.83 5.52
N ILE A 36 -13.51 -8.52 6.10
CA ILE A 36 -13.76 -8.61 7.54
C ILE A 36 -13.62 -10.07 8.02
N GLU A 37 -14.27 -11.01 7.33
CA GLU A 37 -14.18 -12.44 7.65
C GLU A 37 -12.73 -12.93 7.60
N LYS A 38 -11.98 -12.55 6.56
CA LYS A 38 -10.56 -12.89 6.44
C LYS A 38 -9.71 -12.29 7.55
N LYS A 39 -10.01 -11.06 7.99
CA LYS A 39 -9.29 -10.41 9.10
C LYS A 39 -9.58 -11.06 10.45
N LEU A 40 -10.81 -11.53 10.67
CA LEU A 40 -11.25 -12.13 11.93
C LEU A 40 -11.10 -13.66 11.95
N GLU A 41 -10.51 -14.25 10.91
CA GLU A 41 -10.20 -15.67 10.89
C GLU A 41 -9.20 -15.98 12.00
N THR A 42 -9.55 -16.91 12.89
CA THR A 42 -8.67 -17.33 13.98
C THR A 42 -7.46 -18.06 13.44
N ASP A 43 -6.30 -17.77 14.02
CA ASP A 43 -5.06 -18.45 13.69
C ASP A 43 -5.17 -19.96 13.92
N LYS A 44 -4.85 -20.73 12.87
CA LYS A 44 -4.93 -22.21 12.91
C LYS A 44 -3.73 -22.83 13.62
N LYS A 45 -2.65 -22.05 13.80
CA LYS A 45 -1.40 -22.49 14.42
C LYS A 45 -0.89 -21.41 15.36
N LEU A 46 -0.33 -21.83 16.47
CA LEU A 46 0.32 -20.94 17.44
C LEU A 46 1.42 -20.07 16.80
N ALA A 47 2.14 -20.59 15.80
CA ALA A 47 3.18 -19.83 15.11
C ALA A 47 2.61 -18.60 14.39
N ASP A 48 1.41 -18.68 13.84
CA ASP A 48 0.77 -17.58 13.11
C ASP A 48 0.36 -16.47 14.11
N GLU A 49 -0.23 -16.86 15.24
CA GLU A 49 -0.57 -15.94 16.35
C GLU A 49 0.68 -15.25 16.93
N VAL A 50 1.75 -16.01 17.18
CA VAL A 50 3.00 -15.49 17.72
C VAL A 50 3.64 -14.49 16.75
N LEU A 51 3.63 -14.77 15.45
CA LEU A 51 4.15 -13.84 14.44
C LEU A 51 3.33 -12.54 14.40
N GLY A 52 2.01 -12.63 14.49
CA GLY A 52 1.13 -11.45 14.56
C GLY A 52 1.44 -10.57 15.78
N HIS A 53 1.54 -11.16 16.96
CA HIS A 53 1.93 -10.42 18.18
C HIS A 53 3.36 -9.88 18.09
N TRP A 54 4.28 -10.63 17.49
CA TRP A 54 5.66 -10.19 17.33
C TRP A 54 5.77 -8.97 16.42
N ASP A 55 4.97 -8.88 15.35
CA ASP A 55 4.92 -7.70 14.47
C ASP A 55 4.48 -6.45 15.24
N GLU A 56 3.51 -6.55 16.16
CA GLU A 56 3.10 -5.43 17.02
C GLU A 56 4.22 -4.95 17.95
N ILE A 57 4.99 -5.88 18.51
CA ILE A 57 6.13 -5.59 19.39
C ILE A 57 7.28 -4.98 18.59
N ALA A 58 7.64 -5.61 17.47
CA ALA A 58 8.77 -5.21 16.61
C ALA A 58 8.53 -3.83 15.98
N THR A 59 7.28 -3.49 15.68
CA THR A 59 6.89 -2.16 15.19
C THR A 59 6.63 -1.16 16.32
N SER A 60 6.65 -1.59 17.58
CA SER A 60 6.31 -0.81 18.77
C SER A 60 4.92 -0.17 18.70
N GLN A 61 3.98 -0.82 18.02
CA GLN A 61 2.60 -0.35 17.92
C GLN A 61 1.73 -0.91 19.05
N TYR A 62 2.05 -2.11 19.53
CA TYR A 62 1.37 -2.80 20.65
C TYR A 62 -0.16 -2.87 20.51
N ASN A 63 -0.67 -2.93 19.28
CA ASN A 63 -2.11 -3.02 19.03
C ASN A 63 -2.54 -4.48 18.81
N PHE A 64 -2.64 -5.24 19.90
CA PHE A 64 -3.01 -6.66 19.83
C PHE A 64 -4.48 -6.89 19.43
N ALA A 65 -5.32 -5.85 19.46
CA ALA A 65 -6.70 -5.89 18.97
C ALA A 65 -6.83 -5.30 17.54
N ARG A 66 -5.73 -5.25 16.77
CA ARG A 66 -5.70 -4.61 15.46
C ARG A 66 -6.75 -5.19 14.52
N TYR A 67 -6.89 -6.51 14.47
CA TYR A 67 -7.79 -7.14 13.53
C TYR A 67 -9.25 -6.79 13.80
N GLU A 68 -9.65 -6.72 15.07
CA GLU A 68 -10.98 -6.26 15.49
C GLU A 68 -11.20 -4.79 15.12
N GLU A 69 -10.23 -3.91 15.39
CA GLU A 69 -10.33 -2.49 15.08
C GLU A 69 -10.35 -2.20 13.59
N GLU A 70 -9.50 -2.88 12.81
CA GLU A 70 -9.48 -2.74 11.36
C GLU A 70 -10.74 -3.33 10.74
N ALA A 71 -11.30 -4.41 11.30
CA ALA A 71 -12.60 -4.92 10.89
C ALA A 71 -13.72 -3.90 11.16
N GLU A 72 -13.71 -3.24 12.32
CA GLU A 72 -14.69 -2.18 12.62
C GLU A 72 -14.54 -0.99 11.67
N ALA A 73 -13.32 -0.57 11.36
CA ALA A 73 -13.06 0.46 10.35
C ALA A 73 -13.56 0.05 8.96
N LEU A 74 -13.39 -1.22 8.57
CA LEU A 74 -13.89 -1.75 7.29
C LEU A 74 -15.42 -1.69 7.19
N ARG A 75 -16.17 -1.83 8.28
CA ARG A 75 -17.65 -1.71 8.26
C ARG A 75 -18.14 -0.33 7.82
N GLN A 76 -17.29 0.69 7.97
CA GLN A 76 -17.60 2.07 7.57
C GLN A 76 -17.24 2.35 6.10
N VAL A 77 -16.67 1.37 5.38
CA VAL A 77 -16.28 1.54 3.97
C VAL A 77 -17.50 1.41 3.07
N ASP A 78 -17.79 2.50 2.36
CA ASP A 78 -18.79 2.56 1.29
C ASP A 78 -18.14 2.81 -0.07
N LYS A 79 -18.93 2.70 -1.15
CA LYS A 79 -18.46 2.95 -2.52
C LYS A 79 -17.90 4.37 -2.68
N ARG A 80 -18.49 5.36 -2.00
CA ARG A 80 -18.06 6.76 -2.08
C ARG A 80 -16.65 6.94 -1.50
N LEU A 81 -16.36 6.34 -0.34
CA LEU A 81 -15.04 6.36 0.26
C LEU A 81 -14.03 5.65 -0.63
N LEU A 82 -14.39 4.49 -1.20
CA LEU A 82 -13.54 3.76 -2.15
C LEU A 82 -13.15 4.65 -3.35
N LEU A 83 -14.12 5.29 -4.00
CA LEU A 83 -13.88 6.18 -5.15
C LEU A 83 -13.05 7.42 -4.75
N LYS A 84 -13.28 7.97 -3.55
CA LYS A 84 -12.49 9.09 -3.02
C LYS A 84 -11.02 8.70 -2.82
N VAL A 85 -10.76 7.55 -2.19
CA VAL A 85 -9.40 7.05 -1.97
C VAL A 85 -8.71 6.76 -3.30
N TRP A 86 -9.43 6.10 -4.22
CA TRP A 86 -8.92 5.80 -5.55
C TRP A 86 -8.49 7.07 -6.32
N SER A 87 -9.37 8.07 -6.41
CA SER A 87 -9.10 9.31 -7.14
C SER A 87 -8.01 10.18 -6.51
N SER A 88 -7.87 10.17 -5.18
CA SER A 88 -6.87 11.00 -4.48
C SER A 88 -5.49 10.34 -4.35
N VAL A 89 -5.43 9.02 -4.15
CA VAL A 89 -4.19 8.32 -3.79
C VAL A 89 -3.63 7.45 -4.92
N VAL A 90 -4.49 6.84 -5.75
CA VAL A 90 -4.07 5.78 -6.69
C VAL A 90 -4.01 6.27 -8.13
N LYS A 91 -5.10 6.88 -8.60
CA LYS A 91 -5.27 7.35 -9.98
C LYS A 91 -4.21 8.37 -10.39
N THR A 92 -3.72 8.31 -11.63
CA THR A 92 -2.79 9.32 -12.16
C THR A 92 -3.38 10.73 -12.01
N GLY A 93 -2.59 11.65 -11.48
CA GLY A 93 -3.01 13.02 -11.17
C GLY A 93 -3.68 13.22 -9.81
N GLY A 94 -3.84 12.17 -9.00
CA GLY A 94 -4.35 12.28 -7.63
C GLY A 94 -3.45 13.16 -6.74
N GLU A 95 -4.07 14.06 -5.95
CA GLU A 95 -3.40 15.03 -5.08
C GLU A 95 -2.46 14.42 -4.03
N GLN A 96 -2.72 13.19 -3.60
CA GLN A 96 -1.95 12.47 -2.58
C GLN A 96 -1.16 11.30 -3.16
N ARG A 97 -1.17 11.14 -4.48
CA ARG A 97 -0.45 10.07 -5.18
C ARG A 97 1.06 10.28 -5.09
N ARG A 98 1.78 9.23 -4.67
CA ARG A 98 3.24 9.24 -4.47
C ARG A 98 3.85 7.94 -5.02
N PRO A 99 4.01 7.79 -6.35
CA PRO A 99 4.53 6.57 -6.93
C PRO A 99 6.05 6.48 -6.72
N ILE A 100 6.54 5.27 -6.48
CA ILE A 100 7.96 4.94 -6.52
C ILE A 100 8.12 3.68 -7.36
N THR A 101 9.00 3.72 -8.36
CA THR A 101 9.32 2.58 -9.21
C THR A 101 10.76 2.16 -8.96
N SER A 102 11.00 0.85 -8.90
CA SER A 102 12.33 0.26 -8.80
C SER A 102 12.53 -0.66 -9.99
N GLU A 103 13.39 -0.26 -10.92
CA GLU A 103 13.64 -1.01 -12.14
C GLU A 103 14.94 -1.81 -12.01
N VAL A 104 14.89 -3.09 -12.41
CA VAL A 104 16.04 -3.98 -12.36
C VAL A 104 16.29 -4.51 -13.77
N TYR A 105 17.50 -4.32 -14.26
CA TYR A 105 17.92 -4.74 -15.60
C TYR A 105 18.81 -5.98 -15.52
N SER A 106 18.63 -6.91 -16.47
CA SER A 106 19.50 -8.07 -16.59
C SER A 106 20.91 -7.64 -17.01
N GLN A 107 21.94 -8.25 -16.41
CA GLN A 107 23.34 -8.03 -16.80
C GLN A 107 23.64 -8.58 -18.21
N LEU A 108 22.79 -9.47 -18.74
CA LEU A 108 22.94 -10.05 -20.08
C LEU A 108 22.43 -9.12 -21.20
N LEU A 109 21.74 -8.04 -20.86
CA LEU A 109 21.30 -7.06 -21.83
C LEU A 109 22.49 -6.15 -22.20
N PRO A 110 22.94 -6.13 -23.47
CA PRO A 110 24.13 -5.39 -23.87
C PRO A 110 23.97 -3.86 -23.71
N ASN A 111 22.74 -3.38 -23.60
CA ASN A 111 22.40 -1.96 -23.45
C ASN A 111 22.06 -1.54 -22.01
N THR A 112 22.28 -2.39 -21.00
CA THR A 112 21.98 -2.06 -19.59
C THR A 112 22.60 -0.75 -19.10
N PRO A 113 23.88 -0.43 -19.39
CA PRO A 113 24.46 0.86 -19.00
C PRO A 113 23.71 2.06 -19.58
N GLN A 114 23.24 1.97 -20.84
CA GLN A 114 22.49 3.03 -21.49
C GLN A 114 21.07 3.15 -20.93
N LEU A 115 20.43 2.03 -20.58
CA LEU A 115 19.10 2.03 -19.95
C LEU A 115 19.13 2.66 -18.55
N LEU A 116 20.17 2.35 -17.75
CA LEU A 116 20.36 2.93 -16.42
C LEU A 116 20.69 4.44 -16.46
N ALA A 117 21.35 4.91 -17.52
CA ALA A 117 21.71 6.31 -17.68
C ALA A 117 20.61 7.15 -18.37
N LYS A 118 19.53 6.52 -18.85
CA LYS A 118 18.45 7.21 -19.54
C LYS A 118 17.57 7.94 -18.53
N GLU A 119 17.48 9.25 -18.67
CA GLU A 119 16.54 10.05 -17.88
C GLU A 119 15.08 9.68 -18.24
N PRO A 120 14.19 9.58 -17.24
CA PRO A 120 12.78 9.33 -17.46
C PRO A 120 12.13 10.42 -18.32
N ALA A 121 11.39 10.01 -19.35
CA ALA A 121 10.72 10.95 -20.26
C ALA A 121 9.46 11.60 -19.65
N ASP A 122 8.98 11.07 -18.52
CA ASP A 122 7.76 11.48 -17.83
C ASP A 122 7.99 12.57 -16.76
N GLY A 123 9.23 13.07 -16.64
CA GLY A 123 9.61 14.06 -15.63
C GLY A 123 9.82 13.48 -14.23
N SER A 124 9.86 12.15 -14.09
CA SER A 124 10.18 11.48 -12.83
C SER A 124 11.61 11.80 -12.36
N ARG A 125 11.79 11.90 -11.04
CA ARG A 125 13.11 12.12 -10.41
C ARG A 125 13.84 10.78 -10.26
N VAL A 126 14.99 10.63 -10.90
CA VAL A 126 15.88 9.48 -10.67
C VAL A 126 16.53 9.57 -9.28
N ILE A 127 16.48 8.46 -8.53
CA ILE A 127 17.11 8.35 -7.22
C ILE A 127 18.43 7.59 -7.37
N LEU A 128 19.54 8.33 -7.38
CA LEU A 128 20.89 7.77 -7.48
C LEU A 128 21.49 7.42 -6.11
N ASP A 129 21.11 8.17 -5.07
CA ASP A 129 21.56 7.99 -3.69
C ASP A 129 20.34 7.84 -2.77
N PRO A 130 20.01 6.61 -2.36
CA PRO A 130 18.88 6.34 -1.47
C PRO A 130 19.01 7.01 -0.10
N GLU A 131 20.22 7.17 0.43
CA GLU A 131 20.47 7.77 1.75
C GLU A 131 20.25 9.28 1.71
N LYS A 132 20.75 9.95 0.67
CA LYS A 132 20.47 11.37 0.44
C LYS A 132 18.97 11.60 0.23
N PHE A 133 18.34 10.81 -0.63
CA PHE A 133 16.90 10.91 -0.88
C PHE A 133 16.10 10.76 0.42
N ARG A 134 16.42 9.76 1.26
CA ARG A 134 15.77 9.55 2.56
C ARG A 134 15.89 10.74 3.50
N LYS A 135 17.01 11.46 3.50
CA LYS A 135 17.22 12.66 4.35
C LYS A 135 16.41 13.86 3.90
N GLU A 136 16.15 13.98 2.60
CA GLU A 136 15.36 15.07 2.01
C GLU A 136 13.84 14.87 2.19
N LEU A 137 13.39 13.65 2.45
CA LEU A 137 11.97 13.37 2.64
C LEU A 137 11.45 13.98 3.95
N ASN A 138 10.32 14.68 3.84
CA ASN A 138 9.52 15.05 5.00
C ASN A 138 9.09 13.77 5.74
N LYS A 139 9.66 13.56 6.93
CA LYS A 139 9.32 12.41 7.75
C LYS A 139 7.89 12.58 8.26
N VAL A 140 7.00 11.70 7.82
CA VAL A 140 5.67 11.57 8.42
C VAL A 140 5.85 10.86 9.76
N ALA A 141 5.27 11.39 10.83
CA ALA A 141 5.28 10.74 12.13
C ALA A 141 4.69 9.33 12.00
N ARG A 142 5.34 8.34 12.62
CA ARG A 142 4.73 7.01 12.76
C ARG A 142 3.44 7.17 13.58
N ARG A 143 2.44 6.33 13.30
CA ARG A 143 1.24 6.28 14.15
C ARG A 143 1.69 6.06 15.60
N PRO A 144 1.11 6.79 16.56
CA PRO A 144 1.48 6.64 17.96
C PRO A 144 1.15 5.22 18.43
N ALA A 145 2.00 4.69 19.31
CA ALA A 145 1.75 3.41 19.96
C ALA A 145 0.44 3.47 20.75
N LYS A 146 -0.28 2.35 20.80
CA LYS A 146 -1.43 2.23 21.71
C LYS A 146 -0.88 2.04 23.13
N GLU A 147 -1.41 2.77 24.10
CA GLU A 147 -0.99 2.61 25.50
C GLU A 147 -1.22 1.16 25.95
N LEU A 148 -0.16 0.52 26.45
CA LEU A 148 -0.25 -0.79 27.10
C LEU A 148 -1.03 -0.62 28.41
N ARG A 149 -2.34 -0.88 28.37
CA ARG A 149 -3.11 -1.10 29.60
C ARG A 149 -2.72 -2.46 30.16
N LEU A 150 -1.72 -2.47 31.03
CA LEU A 150 -1.45 -3.60 31.90
C LEU A 150 -2.57 -3.67 32.92
N GLU A 151 -3.66 -4.37 32.58
CA GLU A 151 -4.61 -4.79 33.61
C GLU A 151 -3.91 -5.88 34.43
N ALA A 152 -3.43 -5.49 35.60
CA ALA A 152 -2.92 -6.42 36.60
C ALA A 152 -4.06 -7.39 36.96
N SER A 153 -3.89 -8.66 36.60
CA SER A 153 -4.79 -9.76 36.99
C SER A 153 -4.70 -10.04 38.50
#